data_AF-A0A645FIJ0-F1
#
_entry.id   AF-A0A645FIJ0-F1
#
_cell.length_a   1.000
_cell.length_b   1.000
_cell.length_c   1.000
_cell.angle_alpha   90.00
_cell.angle_beta   90.00
_cell.angle_gamma   90.00
#
_symmetry.space_group_name_H-M   'P 1'
#
loop_
_entity.id
_entity.type
_entity.pdbx_description
1 polymer ?
#
loop_
_entity_poly.entity_id
_entity_poly.type
_entity_poly.pdbx_seq_one_letter_code
_entity_poly.pdbx_strand_id
1 'polypeptide(L)'
;MIPGRDANDLAYKLDRTSEGVYPAVLVSYAIVCQTYKDSSVASLVKQYVGYIASADGQQAAATAAGSAPLSAALQAKVKASVDSIK
;
A
#
# COMPACT_ATOMS: atom_id res chain seq x y z
N MET A 1 -2.35 12.02 6.04
CA MET A 1 -1.12 11.37 6.51
C MET A 1 -0.93 11.73 7.98
N ILE A 2 -0.34 10.83 8.75
CA ILE A 2 -0.07 11.08 10.18
C ILE A 2 1.20 11.94 10.28
N PRO A 3 1.23 13.00 11.10
CA PRO A 3 2.45 13.80 11.32
C PRO A 3 3.60 12.98 11.91
N GLY A 4 4.85 13.40 11.64
CA GLY A 4 6.05 12.77 12.20
C GLY A 4 6.46 11.46 11.53
N ARG A 5 5.97 11.19 10.32
CA ARG A 5 6.31 10.00 9.52
C ARG A 5 7.29 10.35 8.40
N ASP A 6 8.13 9.39 8.05
CA ASP A 6 9.05 9.51 6.91
C ASP A 6 8.29 9.65 5.58
N ALA A 7 8.95 10.19 4.56
CA ALA A 7 8.31 10.53 3.28
C ALA A 7 7.61 9.34 2.58
N ASN A 8 8.06 8.11 2.84
CA ASN A 8 7.51 6.87 2.26
C ASN A 8 6.66 6.05 3.24
N ASP A 9 6.44 6.54 4.46
CA ASP A 9 5.50 5.93 5.39
C ASP A 9 4.09 6.47 5.10
N LEU A 10 3.28 5.61 4.51
CA LEU A 10 1.92 5.91 4.08
C LEU A 10 0.88 5.58 5.15
N ALA A 11 1.11 5.96 6.41
CA ALA A 11 0.10 5.86 7.45
C ALA A 11 -1.06 6.87 7.26
N TYR A 12 -2.30 6.37 7.34
CA TYR A 12 -3.52 7.17 7.16
C TYR A 12 -4.39 7.26 8.41
N LYS A 13 -5.02 8.42 8.58
CA LYS A 13 -6.19 8.57 9.45
C LYS A 13 -7.41 8.13 8.65
N LEU A 14 -8.14 7.15 9.14
CA LEU A 14 -9.37 6.69 8.50
C LEU A 14 -10.56 7.49 9.03
N ASP A 15 -11.39 7.96 8.11
CA ASP A 15 -12.71 8.45 8.44
C ASP A 15 -13.64 7.24 8.61
N ARG A 16 -14.27 7.14 9.78
CA ARG A 16 -15.23 6.08 10.12
C ARG A 16 -16.62 6.65 10.42
N THR A 17 -16.84 7.90 10.06
CA THR A 17 -18.07 8.65 10.34
C THR A 17 -18.89 8.95 9.09
N SER A 18 -18.41 8.55 7.91
CA SER A 18 -19.10 8.74 6.63
C SER A 18 -20.50 8.13 6.64
N GLU A 19 -21.50 8.91 6.20
CA GLU A 19 -22.87 8.45 6.08
C GLU A 19 -23.03 7.46 4.92
N GLY A 20 -23.95 6.50 5.08
CA GLY A 20 -24.29 5.53 4.03
C GLY A 20 -23.25 4.43 3.78
N VAL A 21 -22.21 4.30 4.62
CA VAL A 21 -21.20 3.24 4.52
C VAL A 21 -21.03 2.47 5.84
N TYR A 22 -20.56 1.22 5.74
CA TYR A 22 -20.26 0.41 6.92
C TYR A 22 -18.99 0.94 7.64
N PRO A 23 -19.05 1.30 8.93
CA PRO A 23 -17.99 2.08 9.59
C PRO A 23 -16.77 1.24 10.01
N ALA A 24 -16.90 -0.09 10.07
CA ALA A 24 -15.79 -0.95 10.46
C ALA A 24 -14.86 -1.21 9.27
N VAL A 25 -13.90 -0.31 9.08
CA VAL A 25 -12.86 -0.39 8.04
C VAL A 25 -11.52 -0.79 8.65
N LEU A 26 -10.88 -1.76 8.00
CA LEU A 26 -9.51 -2.20 8.26
C LEU A 26 -8.62 -1.89 7.04
N VAL A 27 -7.36 -1.58 7.29
CA VAL A 27 -6.35 -1.39 6.25
C VAL A 27 -5.20 -2.33 6.55
N SER A 28 -4.86 -3.16 5.58
CA SER A 28 -3.68 -4.01 5.62
C SER A 28 -2.49 -3.21 5.08
N TYR A 29 -1.37 -3.26 5.81
CA TYR A 29 -0.13 -2.60 5.44
C TYR A 29 0.95 -3.64 5.11
N ALA A 30 1.75 -3.35 4.08
CA ALA A 30 3.05 -3.98 3.89
C ALA A 30 4.12 -3.04 4.44
N ILE A 31 4.95 -3.53 5.37
CA ILE A 31 6.08 -2.79 5.93
C ILE A 31 7.35 -3.42 5.40
N VAL A 32 8.20 -2.62 4.77
CA VAL A 32 9.43 -3.06 4.10
C VAL A 32 10.57 -2.09 4.37
N CYS A 33 11.81 -2.54 4.19
CA CYS A 33 12.98 -1.67 4.30
C CYS A 33 13.07 -0.77 3.07
N GLN A 34 13.52 0.47 3.26
CA GLN A 34 13.84 1.33 2.11
C GLN A 34 15.20 0.98 1.50
N THR A 35 16.10 0.40 2.29
CA THR A 35 17.41 -0.04 1.84
C THR A 35 17.69 -1.44 2.34
N TYR A 36 18.03 -2.33 1.43
CA TYR A 36 18.46 -3.69 1.72
C TYR A 36 19.96 -3.82 1.51
N LYS A 37 20.57 -4.73 2.28
CA LYS A 37 21.99 -5.07 2.10
C LYS A 37 22.23 -5.83 0.79
N ASP A 38 21.27 -6.66 0.39
CA ASP A 38 21.30 -7.47 -0.81
C ASP A 38 20.35 -6.88 -1.86
N SER A 39 20.90 -6.47 -3.01
CA SER A 39 20.14 -5.85 -4.10
C SER A 39 19.17 -6.82 -4.79
N SER A 40 19.43 -8.12 -4.72
CA SER A 40 18.49 -9.13 -5.21
C SER A 40 17.23 -9.19 -4.34
N VAL A 41 17.38 -9.02 -3.03
CA VAL A 41 16.26 -8.93 -2.08
C VAL A 41 15.49 -7.63 -2.29
N ALA A 42 16.18 -6.50 -2.46
CA ALA A 42 15.55 -5.22 -2.80
C ALA A 42 14.66 -5.34 -4.05
N SER A 43 15.20 -5.98 -5.10
CA SER A 43 14.51 -6.20 -6.37
C SER A 43 13.27 -7.09 -6.20
N LEU A 44 13.39 -8.19 -5.44
CA LEU A 44 12.28 -9.07 -5.15
C LEU A 44 11.16 -8.36 -4.38
N VAL A 45 11.52 -7.61 -3.34
CA VAL A 45 10.56 -6.84 -2.53
C VAL A 45 9.86 -5.80 -3.39
N LYS A 46 10.61 -5.07 -4.22
CA LYS A 46 10.07 -4.07 -5.14
C LYS A 46 9.06 -4.68 -6.12
N GLN A 47 9.38 -5.83 -6.71
CA GLN A 47 8.47 -6.54 -7.62
C GLN A 47 7.22 -7.03 -6.89
N TYR A 48 7.38 -7.66 -5.73
CA TYR A 48 6.26 -8.23 -4.98
C TYR A 48 5.29 -7.17 -4.46
N VAL A 49 5.79 -6.15 -3.75
CA VAL A 49 4.95 -5.07 -3.22
C VAL A 49 4.38 -4.22 -4.37
N GLY A 50 5.15 -4.02 -5.44
CA GLY A 50 4.67 -3.37 -6.65
C GLY A 50 3.49 -4.10 -7.29
N TYR A 51 3.54 -5.43 -7.35
CA TYR A 51 2.42 -6.24 -7.83
C TYR A 51 1.20 -6.12 -6.91
N ILE A 52 1.37 -6.27 -5.58
CA ILE A 52 0.27 -6.15 -4.62
C ILE A 52 -0.49 -4.82 -4.79
N ALA A 53 0.25 -3.73 -5.01
CA ALA A 53 -0.33 -2.40 -5.15
C ALA A 53 -0.85 -2.07 -6.57
N SER A 54 -0.57 -2.93 -7.56
CA SER A 54 -1.02 -2.74 -8.94
C SER A 54 -2.53 -2.98 -9.10
N ALA A 55 -3.09 -2.54 -10.23
CA ALA A 55 -4.49 -2.82 -10.58
C ALA A 55 -4.80 -4.33 -10.55
N ASP A 56 -3.92 -5.16 -11.11
CA ASP A 56 -4.10 -6.61 -11.16
C ASP A 56 -4.04 -7.24 -9.76
N GLY A 57 -3.07 -6.84 -8.93
CA GLY A 57 -2.96 -7.33 -7.56
C GLY A 57 -4.14 -6.91 -6.68
N GLN A 58 -4.61 -5.67 -6.83
CA GLN A 58 -5.80 -5.18 -6.13
C GLN A 58 -7.08 -5.90 -6.59
N GLN A 59 -7.20 -6.19 -7.89
CA GLN A 59 -8.33 -6.97 -8.41
C GLN A 59 -8.30 -8.41 -7.89
N ALA A 60 -7.12 -9.03 -7.82
CA ALA A 60 -6.97 -10.36 -7.25
C ALA A 60 -7.40 -10.39 -5.77
N ALA A 61 -7.01 -9.38 -4.99
CA ALA A 61 -7.42 -9.24 -3.59
C ALA A 61 -8.93 -9.00 -3.43
N ALA A 62 -9.53 -8.21 -4.34
CA ALA A 62 -10.98 -7.99 -4.37
C ALA A 62 -11.72 -9.29 -4.65
N THR A 63 -11.29 -10.07 -5.65
CA THR A 63 -11.93 -11.35 -6.01
C THR A 63 -11.77 -12.40 -4.92
N ALA A 64 -10.57 -12.54 -4.33
CA ALA A 64 -10.28 -13.61 -3.40
C ALA A 64 -10.82 -13.34 -1.98
N ALA A 65 -10.82 -12.08 -1.54
CA ALA A 65 -11.08 -11.72 -0.14
C ALA A 65 -12.11 -10.59 0.03
N GLY A 66 -12.72 -10.09 -1.06
CA GLY A 66 -13.66 -8.97 -0.99
C GLY A 66 -12.99 -7.63 -0.61
N SER A 67 -11.68 -7.51 -0.80
CA SER A 67 -10.95 -6.27 -0.47
C SER A 67 -11.38 -5.12 -1.37
N ALA A 68 -11.63 -3.94 -0.79
CA ALA A 68 -11.85 -2.73 -1.56
C ALA A 68 -10.54 -2.29 -2.23
N PRO A 69 -10.50 -2.09 -3.57
CA PRO A 69 -9.29 -1.66 -4.25
C PRO A 69 -8.79 -0.29 -3.79
N LEU A 70 -7.47 -0.11 -3.77
CA LEU A 70 -6.86 1.21 -3.59
C LEU A 70 -7.28 2.16 -4.73
N SER A 71 -7.54 3.43 -4.40
CA SER A 71 -7.78 4.47 -5.42
C SER A 71 -6.53 4.69 -6.28
N ALA A 72 -6.71 5.17 -7.52
CA ALA A 72 -5.59 5.44 -8.42
C ALA A 72 -4.56 6.41 -7.82
N ALA A 73 -5.03 7.45 -7.11
CA ALA A 73 -4.16 8.40 -6.42
C ALA A 73 -3.33 7.73 -5.31
N LEU A 74 -3.92 6.77 -4.59
CA LEU A 74 -3.20 6.03 -3.54
C LEU A 74 -2.23 5.02 -4.15
N GLN A 75 -2.61 4.30 -5.21
CA GLN A 75 -1.70 3.42 -5.96
C GLN A 75 -0.48 4.18 -6.47
N ALA A 76 -0.65 5.40 -6.98
CA ALA A 76 0.46 6.25 -7.43
C ALA A 76 1.43 6.60 -6.30
N LYS A 77 0.93 6.91 -5.09
CA LYS A 77 1.78 7.15 -3.92
C LYS A 77 2.53 5.90 -3.48
N VAL A 78 1.85 4.75 -3.43
CA VAL A 78 2.48 3.46 -3.10
C VAL A 78 3.56 3.14 -4.11
N LYS A 79 3.29 3.34 -5.42
CA LYS A 79 4.29 3.14 -6.48
C LYS A 79 5.53 4.02 -6.27
N ALA A 80 5.37 5.30 -5.95
CA ALA A 80 6.50 6.18 -5.68
C ALA A 80 7.35 5.69 -4.50
N SER A 81 6.72 5.22 -3.42
CA SER A 81 7.42 4.66 -2.27
C SER A 81 8.14 3.35 -2.60
N VAL A 82 7.49 2.44 -3.31
CA VAL A 82 8.08 1.16 -3.78
C VAL A 82 9.25 1.42 -4.74
N ASP A 83 9.13 2.42 -5.62
CA ASP A 83 10.19 2.76 -6.56
C ASP A 83 11.46 3.28 -5.88
N SER A 84 11.34 3.82 -4.67
CA SER A 84 12.44 4.33 -3.86
C SER A 84 13.26 3.26 -3.12
N ILE A 85 12.81 2.00 -3.13
CA ILE A 85 13.52 0.87 -2.50
C ILE A 85 14.84 0.61 -3.24
N LYS A 86 15.91 0.41 -2.46
CA LYS A 86 17.28 0.18 -2.94
C LYS A 86 17.89 -1.07 -2.33
#